data_AF-A0A7V9T3H2-F1
#
_entry.id   AF-A0A7V9T3H2-F1
#
_cell.length_a   1.000
_cell.length_b   1.000
_cell.length_c   1.000
_cell.angle_alpha   90.00
_cell.angle_beta   90.00
_cell.angle_gamma   90.00
#
_symmetry.space_group_name_H-M   'P 1'
#
loop_
_entity.id
_entity.type
_entity.pdbx_description
1 polymer ?
#
loop_
_entity_poly.entity_id
_entity_poly.type
_entity_poly.pdbx_seq_one_letter_code
_entity_poly.pdbx_strand_id
1 'polypeptide(L)'
;MRVLFIGNSFTARNELPRTIAQLAGSRGHALEWQLVSAGGASLRAHWNKGAAIDAMHEGRWDWVVLQEQSTLPVKNAKRMHENVRLFAGIIRDAGAGIALYMTWARANAPAAQDAITAAYESIGRELGATVVPVGLAWQAFMRDHPPHPAARSRPEPSVPRRVVRGGVRIRRGALR
;
A
#
# COMPACT_ATOMS: atom_id res chain seq x y z
N MET A 1 -2.67 -9.08 -15.02
CA MET A 1 -2.09 -9.32 -13.69
C MET A 1 -3.16 -9.11 -12.64
N ARG A 2 -3.26 -9.97 -11.63
CA ARG A 2 -4.25 -9.92 -10.55
C ARG A 2 -3.55 -9.70 -9.21
N VAL A 3 -3.95 -8.67 -8.48
CA VAL A 3 -3.31 -8.26 -7.23
C VAL A 3 -4.32 -8.20 -6.07
N LEU A 4 -4.05 -8.94 -4.99
CA LEU A 4 -4.83 -8.83 -3.76
C LEU A 4 -4.12 -7.88 -2.79
N PHE A 5 -4.82 -6.86 -2.33
CA PHE A 5 -4.34 -5.96 -1.29
C PHE A 5 -4.96 -6.33 0.06
N ILE A 6 -4.14 -6.55 1.09
CA ILE A 6 -4.56 -6.80 2.46
C ILE A 6 -3.99 -5.70 3.35
N GLY A 7 -4.86 -4.91 3.99
CA GLY A 7 -4.40 -3.76 4.77
C GLY A 7 -5.51 -3.01 5.47
N ASN A 8 -5.34 -1.70 5.60
CA ASN A 8 -6.25 -0.83 6.32
C ASN A 8 -6.37 0.52 5.60
N SER A 9 -6.69 1.58 6.33
CA SER A 9 -6.82 2.92 5.78
C SER A 9 -5.58 3.40 5.03
N PHE A 10 -4.37 2.89 5.32
CA PHE A 10 -3.13 3.23 4.61
C PHE A 10 -3.07 2.67 3.18
N THR A 11 -3.85 1.62 2.90
CA THR A 11 -4.01 1.03 1.58
C THR A 11 -5.32 1.47 0.92
N ALA A 12 -6.39 1.65 1.68
CA ALA A 12 -7.71 2.00 1.14
C ALA A 12 -7.85 3.48 0.75
N ARG A 13 -7.20 4.38 1.49
CA ARG A 13 -7.33 5.83 1.23
C ARG A 13 -6.64 6.21 -0.07
N ASN A 14 -7.09 7.33 -0.64
CA ASN A 14 -6.68 7.84 -1.96
C ASN A 14 -6.92 6.86 -3.12
N GLU A 15 -7.80 5.86 -2.93
CA GLU A 15 -8.09 4.83 -3.92
C GLU A 15 -6.82 4.20 -4.49
N LEU A 16 -5.84 3.91 -3.63
CA LEU A 16 -4.50 3.50 -4.07
C LEU A 16 -4.52 2.30 -5.05
N PRO A 17 -5.23 1.17 -4.79
CA PRO A 17 -5.31 0.07 -5.76
C PRO A 17 -5.86 0.50 -7.12
N ARG A 18 -6.90 1.34 -7.13
CA ARG A 18 -7.51 1.88 -8.35
C ARG A 18 -6.52 2.77 -9.12
N THR A 19 -5.84 3.66 -8.41
CA THR A 19 -4.86 4.58 -9.01
C THR A 19 -3.70 3.81 -9.65
N ILE A 20 -3.19 2.78 -8.97
CA ILE A 20 -2.16 1.88 -9.51
C ILE A 20 -2.68 1.18 -10.77
N ALA A 21 -3.91 0.65 -10.75
CA ALA A 21 -4.52 0.00 -11.91
C ALA A 21 -4.66 0.95 -13.12
N GLN A 22 -5.05 2.21 -12.87
CA GLN A 22 -5.15 3.23 -13.92
C GLN A 22 -3.78 3.61 -14.50
N LEU A 23 -2.75 3.73 -13.65
CA LEU A 23 -1.37 3.97 -14.09
C LEU A 23 -0.79 2.80 -14.88
N ALA A 24 -1.12 1.56 -14.51
CA ALA A 24 -0.75 0.38 -15.27
C ALA A 24 -1.45 0.39 -16.65
N GLY A 25 -2.75 0.69 -16.67
CA GLY A 25 -3.55 0.76 -17.89
C GLY A 25 -3.07 1.82 -18.87
N SER A 26 -2.62 2.99 -18.39
CA SER A 26 -2.05 4.04 -19.25
C SER A 26 -0.73 3.64 -19.91
N ARG A 27 -0.10 2.56 -19.44
CA ARG A 27 1.11 1.94 -20.02
C ARG A 27 0.82 0.61 -20.74
N GLY A 28 -0.45 0.28 -20.97
CA GLY A 28 -0.85 -0.93 -21.69
C GLY A 28 -0.86 -2.21 -20.84
N HIS A 29 -0.82 -2.11 -19.52
CA HIS A 29 -0.89 -3.25 -18.61
C HIS A 29 -2.26 -3.36 -17.93
N ALA A 30 -2.93 -4.50 -18.09
CA ALA A 30 -4.16 -4.81 -17.37
C ALA A 30 -3.85 -5.27 -15.93
N LEU A 31 -4.41 -4.56 -14.95
CA LEU A 31 -4.30 -4.86 -13.53
C LEU A 31 -5.70 -4.98 -12.91
N GLU A 32 -6.07 -6.22 -12.61
CA GLU A 32 -7.23 -6.53 -11.77
C GLU A 32 -6.81 -6.51 -10.32
N TRP A 33 -7.68 -6.02 -9.44
CA TRP A 33 -7.37 -5.93 -8.03
C TRP A 33 -8.59 -6.18 -7.15
N GLN A 34 -8.31 -6.66 -5.95
CA GLN A 34 -9.26 -6.70 -4.84
C GLN A 34 -8.59 -6.14 -3.60
N LEU A 35 -9.39 -5.55 -2.71
CA LEU A 35 -8.92 -4.97 -1.45
C LEU A 35 -9.71 -5.60 -0.30
N VAL A 36 -8.98 -6.24 0.62
CA VAL A 36 -9.46 -6.62 1.94
C VAL A 36 -8.91 -5.62 2.94
N SER A 37 -9.77 -4.75 3.46
CA SER A 37 -9.36 -3.66 4.35
C SER A 37 -10.31 -3.48 5.53
N ALA A 38 -9.71 -3.25 6.71
CA ALA A 38 -10.43 -2.88 7.93
C ALA A 38 -9.67 -1.75 8.64
N GLY A 39 -10.39 -0.73 9.11
CA GLY A 39 -9.77 0.48 9.69
C GLY A 39 -8.83 0.16 10.86
N GLY A 40 -7.58 0.62 10.77
CA GLY A 40 -6.56 0.39 11.80
C GLY A 40 -6.14 -1.07 12.02
N ALA A 41 -6.66 -2.02 11.23
CA ALA A 41 -6.41 -3.44 11.41
C ALA A 41 -4.94 -3.80 11.17
N SER A 42 -4.48 -4.81 11.92
CA SER A 42 -3.23 -5.51 11.68
C SER A 42 -3.44 -6.71 10.77
N LEU A 43 -2.35 -7.25 10.23
CA LEU A 43 -2.40 -8.52 9.49
C LEU A 43 -2.96 -9.65 10.37
N ARG A 44 -2.64 -9.67 11.66
CA ARG A 44 -3.24 -10.63 12.62
C ARG A 44 -4.76 -10.53 12.65
N ALA A 45 -5.31 -9.32 12.65
CA ALA A 45 -6.75 -9.12 12.69
C ALA A 45 -7.41 -9.65 11.41
N HIS A 46 -6.79 -9.45 10.25
CA HIS A 46 -7.25 -10.02 8.98
C HIS A 46 -7.19 -11.54 8.97
N TRP A 47 -6.10 -12.12 9.47
CA TRP A 47 -5.94 -13.57 9.61
C TRP A 47 -7.10 -14.16 10.42
N ASN A 48 -7.34 -13.60 11.61
CA ASN A 48 -8.38 -14.09 12.51
C ASN A 48 -9.79 -13.89 11.97
N LYS A 49 -10.02 -12.90 11.09
CA LYS A 49 -11.33 -12.60 10.52
C LYS A 49 -11.71 -13.54 9.37
N GLY A 50 -10.75 -14.23 8.74
CA GLY A 50 -10.98 -15.19 7.67
C GLY A 50 -11.15 -14.59 6.27
N ALA A 51 -11.75 -13.40 6.14
CA ALA A 51 -12.04 -12.79 4.82
C ALA A 51 -10.82 -12.63 3.89
N ALA A 52 -9.62 -12.43 4.43
CA ALA A 52 -8.40 -12.39 3.63
C ALA A 52 -8.03 -13.78 3.09
N ILE A 53 -8.24 -14.83 3.89
CA ILE A 53 -8.04 -16.24 3.52
C ILE A 53 -9.04 -16.65 2.44
N ASP A 54 -10.31 -16.31 2.62
CA ASP A 54 -11.36 -16.58 1.65
C ASP A 54 -11.02 -15.93 0.30
N ALA A 55 -10.64 -14.65 0.30
CA ALA A 55 -10.23 -13.94 -0.91
C ALA A 55 -9.00 -14.57 -1.59
N MET A 56 -8.05 -15.13 -0.82
CA MET A 56 -6.91 -15.86 -1.39
C MET A 56 -7.31 -17.18 -2.04
N HIS A 57 -8.31 -17.90 -1.49
CA HIS A 57 -8.82 -19.14 -2.08
C HIS A 57 -9.70 -18.91 -3.31
N GLU A 58 -10.48 -17.83 -3.33
CA GLU A 58 -11.37 -17.49 -4.44
C GLU A 58 -10.60 -17.00 -5.68
N GLY A 59 -9.41 -16.42 -5.49
CA GLY A 59 -8.66 -15.76 -6.54
C GLY A 59 -7.34 -16.45 -6.90
N ARG A 60 -7.11 -16.61 -8.21
CA ARG A 60 -5.76 -16.84 -8.76
C ARG A 60 -4.96 -15.54 -8.76
N TRP A 61 -4.26 -15.22 -7.68
CA TRP A 61 -3.50 -13.98 -7.54
C TRP A 61 -2.08 -14.13 -8.07
N ASP A 62 -1.59 -13.15 -8.83
CA ASP A 62 -0.17 -13.10 -9.21
C ASP A 62 0.65 -12.50 -8.05
N TRP A 63 0.06 -11.54 -7.33
CA TRP A 63 0.69 -10.84 -6.21
C TRP A 63 -0.29 -10.62 -5.06
N VAL A 64 0.23 -10.76 -3.84
CA VAL A 64 -0.47 -10.35 -2.61
C VAL A 64 0.34 -9.27 -1.92
N VAL A 65 -0.27 -8.10 -1.77
CA VAL A 65 0.31 -6.92 -1.13
C VAL A 65 -0.13 -6.87 0.33
N LEU A 66 0.83 -7.00 1.24
CA LEU A 66 0.61 -6.99 2.68
C LEU A 66 1.01 -5.63 3.27
N GLN A 67 0.05 -4.97 3.92
CA GLN A 67 0.26 -3.76 4.71
C GLN A 67 -0.04 -4.04 6.19
N GLU A 68 1.00 -4.02 7.02
CA GLU A 68 0.85 -4.16 8.48
C GLU A 68 0.45 -2.83 9.13
N GLN A 69 -0.25 -2.88 10.27
CA GLN A 69 -0.63 -1.73 11.07
C GLN A 69 0.57 -0.79 11.31
N SER A 70 0.37 0.50 11.02
CA SER A 70 1.46 1.48 10.84
C SER A 70 2.33 1.77 12.06
N THR A 71 1.93 1.38 13.26
CA THR A 71 2.74 1.54 14.48
C THR A 71 3.42 0.25 14.94
N LEU A 72 2.97 -0.90 14.45
CA LEU A 72 3.48 -2.20 14.88
C LEU A 72 4.96 -2.44 14.50
N PRO A 73 5.46 -2.03 13.32
CA PRO A 73 6.88 -2.19 12.98
C PRO A 73 7.82 -1.57 14.03
N VAL A 74 7.44 -0.41 14.57
CA VAL A 74 8.22 0.32 15.59
C VAL A 74 7.99 -0.27 16.98
N LYS A 75 6.74 -0.58 17.34
CA LYS A 75 6.38 -1.05 18.68
C LYS A 75 6.82 -2.50 18.93
N ASN A 76 6.74 -3.35 17.92
CA ASN A 76 7.01 -4.78 18.03
C ASN A 76 7.26 -5.40 16.65
N ALA A 77 8.48 -5.21 16.11
CA ALA A 77 8.90 -5.79 14.83
C ALA A 77 8.76 -7.32 14.80
N LYS A 78 9.05 -8.01 15.91
CA LYS A 78 8.90 -9.47 16.02
C LYS A 78 7.45 -9.90 15.74
N ARG A 79 6.48 -9.20 16.32
CA ARG A 79 5.05 -9.48 16.11
C ARG A 79 4.60 -9.19 14.68
N MET A 80 5.11 -8.11 14.07
CA MET A 80 4.90 -7.85 12.65
C MET A 80 5.43 -9.03 11.81
N HIS A 81 6.66 -9.48 12.06
CA HIS A 81 7.26 -10.59 11.31
C HIS A 81 6.46 -11.88 11.47
N GLU A 82 6.02 -12.20 12.68
CA GLU A 82 5.12 -13.32 12.94
C GLU A 82 3.84 -13.23 12.10
N ASN A 83 3.25 -12.05 11.97
CA ASN A 83 2.04 -11.88 11.17
C ASN A 83 2.32 -12.02 9.67
N VAL A 84 3.43 -11.48 9.16
CA VAL A 84 3.81 -11.60 7.75
C VAL A 84 4.07 -13.08 7.39
N ARG A 85 4.75 -13.84 8.26
CA ARG A 85 5.03 -15.26 8.04
C ARG A 85 3.77 -16.11 7.90
N LEU A 86 2.70 -15.79 8.63
CA LEU A 86 1.43 -16.52 8.53
C LEU A 86 0.84 -16.41 7.12
N PHE A 87 0.81 -15.21 6.56
CA PHE A 87 0.37 -15.01 5.19
C PHE A 87 1.38 -15.57 4.18
N ALA A 88 2.67 -15.48 4.45
CA ALA A 88 3.69 -15.96 3.52
C ALA A 88 3.56 -17.44 3.15
N GLY A 89 3.17 -18.30 4.10
CA GLY A 89 2.92 -19.72 3.83
C GLY A 89 1.84 -19.91 2.76
N ILE A 90 0.64 -19.43 3.04
CA ILE A 90 -0.51 -19.59 2.15
C ILE A 90 -0.37 -18.85 0.80
N ILE A 91 0.34 -17.72 0.77
CA ILE A 91 0.61 -17.00 -0.48
C ILE A 91 1.52 -17.84 -1.39
N ARG A 92 2.55 -18.48 -0.82
CA ARG A 92 3.45 -19.36 -1.57
C ARG A 92 2.76 -20.63 -2.04
N ASP A 93 1.93 -21.23 -1.19
CA ASP A 93 1.15 -22.42 -1.55
C ASP A 93 0.19 -22.12 -2.72
N ALA A 94 -0.32 -20.89 -2.80
CA ALA A 94 -1.12 -20.40 -3.92
C ALA A 94 -0.29 -20.01 -5.17
N GLY A 95 1.04 -20.09 -5.11
CA GLY A 95 1.94 -19.73 -6.22
C GLY A 95 2.07 -18.23 -6.50
N ALA A 96 1.65 -17.37 -5.56
CA ALA A 96 1.65 -15.92 -5.73
C ALA A 96 2.93 -15.25 -5.18
N GLY A 97 3.29 -14.10 -5.74
CA GLY A 97 4.35 -13.24 -5.22
C GLY A 97 3.92 -12.48 -3.96
N ILE A 98 4.85 -12.29 -3.01
CA ILE A 98 4.61 -11.50 -1.80
C ILE A 98 5.21 -10.10 -1.98
N ALA A 99 4.38 -9.07 -1.84
CA ALA A 99 4.81 -7.68 -1.78
C ALA A 99 4.49 -7.07 -0.41
N LEU A 100 5.48 -6.45 0.23
CA LEU A 100 5.32 -5.79 1.53
C LEU A 100 5.23 -4.28 1.33
N TYR A 101 4.08 -3.71 1.66
CA TYR A 101 3.84 -2.27 1.54
C TYR A 101 4.38 -1.55 2.79
N MET A 102 5.59 -0.99 2.67
CA MET A 102 6.28 -0.28 3.74
C MET A 102 5.64 1.10 3.93
N THR A 103 5.02 1.31 5.10
CA THR A 103 4.37 2.57 5.44
C THR A 103 5.37 3.65 5.89
N TRP A 104 4.90 4.88 6.06
CA TRP A 104 5.69 6.02 6.50
C TRP A 104 5.59 6.27 8.02
N ALA A 105 6.65 6.85 8.58
CA ALA A 105 6.65 7.40 9.93
C ALA A 105 5.68 8.57 10.06
N ARG A 106 5.15 8.77 11.27
CA ARG A 106 4.29 9.92 11.57
C ARG A 106 5.11 11.22 11.53
N ALA A 107 4.47 12.32 11.13
CA ALA A 107 5.13 13.62 10.98
C ALA A 107 5.81 14.14 12.26
N ASN A 108 5.30 13.77 13.44
CA ASN A 108 5.88 14.14 14.73
C ASN A 108 6.99 13.18 15.22
N ALA A 109 7.30 12.12 14.48
CA ALA A 109 8.34 11.15 14.81
C ALA A 109 9.06 10.64 13.54
N PRO A 110 9.64 11.52 12.70
CA PRO A 110 10.21 11.15 11.42
C PRO A 110 11.39 10.15 11.54
N ALA A 111 12.15 10.21 12.63
CA ALA A 111 13.24 9.26 12.91
C ALA A 111 12.77 7.81 13.06
N ALA A 112 11.47 7.58 13.33
CA ALA A 112 10.93 6.23 13.38
C ALA A 112 10.94 5.51 12.01
N GLN A 113 11.18 6.24 10.90
CA GLN A 113 11.24 5.65 9.57
C GLN A 113 12.34 4.59 9.47
N ASP A 114 13.50 4.82 10.11
CA ASP A 114 14.61 3.87 10.06
C ASP A 114 14.23 2.51 10.68
N ALA A 115 13.51 2.54 11.80
CA ALA A 115 13.00 1.34 12.45
C ALA A 115 11.93 0.63 11.60
N ILE A 116 11.05 1.39 10.94
CA ILE A 116 10.06 0.83 10.00
C ILE A 116 10.78 0.15 8.83
N THR A 117 11.72 0.85 8.19
CA THR A 117 12.49 0.35 7.06
C THR A 117 13.22 -0.94 7.42
N ALA A 118 13.97 -0.95 8.53
CA ALA A 118 14.68 -2.13 9.01
C ALA A 118 13.76 -3.32 9.28
N ALA A 119 12.58 -3.09 9.87
CA ALA A 119 11.59 -4.14 10.11
C ALA A 119 11.07 -4.77 8.80
N TYR A 120 10.76 -3.95 7.80
CA TYR A 120 10.27 -4.42 6.49
C TYR A 120 11.35 -5.10 5.65
N GLU A 121 12.56 -4.53 5.59
CA GLU A 121 13.67 -5.09 4.81
C GLU A 121 14.16 -6.41 5.39
N SER A 122 14.20 -6.55 6.72
CA SER A 122 14.61 -7.78 7.40
C SER A 122 13.71 -8.96 7.02
N ILE A 123 12.39 -8.80 7.19
CA ILE A 123 11.42 -9.86 6.85
C ILE A 123 11.27 -10.04 5.34
N GLY A 124 11.43 -8.97 4.56
CA GLY A 124 11.48 -9.03 3.10
C GLY A 124 12.60 -9.93 2.62
N ARG A 125 13.81 -9.74 3.14
CA ARG A 125 15.00 -10.56 2.84
C ARG A 125 14.81 -12.01 3.29
N GLU A 126 14.32 -12.21 4.51
CA GLU A 126 14.06 -13.55 5.05
C GLU A 126 13.12 -14.36 4.14
N LEU A 127 12.08 -13.70 3.62
CA LEU A 127 11.04 -14.38 2.85
C LEU A 127 11.26 -14.31 1.32
N GLY A 128 12.29 -13.62 0.84
CA GLY A 128 12.42 -13.28 -0.58
C GLY A 128 11.24 -12.45 -1.10
N ALA A 129 10.58 -11.69 -0.23
CA ALA A 129 9.42 -10.87 -0.58
C ALA A 129 9.88 -9.52 -1.14
N THR A 130 9.12 -8.97 -2.10
CA THR A 130 9.37 -7.64 -2.65
C THR A 130 8.97 -6.58 -1.62
N VAL A 131 9.90 -5.73 -1.21
CA VAL A 131 9.58 -4.59 -0.34
C VAL A 131 9.26 -3.38 -1.21
N VAL A 132 8.07 -2.80 -1.06
CA VAL A 132 7.64 -1.59 -1.75
C VAL A 132 7.87 -0.39 -0.82
N PRO A 133 8.92 0.43 -1.03
CA PRO A 133 9.43 1.39 -0.04
C PRO A 133 8.65 2.72 -0.03
N VAL A 134 7.33 2.67 0.16
CA VAL A 134 6.48 3.88 0.09
C VAL A 134 6.80 4.89 1.18
N GLY A 135 7.17 4.41 2.38
CA GLY A 135 7.64 5.27 3.46
C GLY A 135 8.84 6.14 3.09
N LEU A 136 9.84 5.54 2.45
CA LEU A 136 11.04 6.25 2.00
C LEU A 136 10.74 7.22 0.85
N ALA A 137 9.91 6.81 -0.11
CA ALA A 137 9.46 7.67 -1.20
C ALA A 137 8.71 8.90 -0.66
N TRP A 138 7.85 8.71 0.34
CA TRP A 138 7.13 9.80 0.99
C TRP A 138 8.06 10.73 1.78
N GLN A 139 9.02 10.17 2.52
CA GLN A 139 10.02 10.97 3.24
C GLN A 139 10.85 11.83 2.28
N ALA A 140 11.27 11.28 1.14
CA ALA A 140 11.97 12.02 0.10
C ALA A 140 11.10 13.14 -0.49
N PHE A 141 9.84 12.84 -0.83
CA PHE A 141 8.90 13.84 -1.33
C PHE A 141 8.71 15.01 -0.34
N MET A 142 8.51 14.71 0.95
CA MET A 142 8.26 15.72 1.98
C MET A 142 9.48 16.61 2.28
N ARG A 143 10.70 16.08 2.08
CA ARG A 143 11.93 16.88 2.16
C ARG A 143 11.98 17.92 1.04
N ASP A 144 11.59 17.54 -0.16
CA ASP A 144 11.66 18.39 -1.33
C ASP A 144 10.41 19.30 -1.45
N HIS A 145 9.31 18.94 -0.78
CA HIS A 145 8.00 19.62 -0.82
C HIS A 145 7.45 19.82 0.61
N PRO A 146 8.10 20.64 1.45
CA PRO A 146 7.69 20.81 2.83
C PRO A 146 6.26 21.37 2.93
N PRO A 147 5.40 20.80 3.77
CA PRO A 147 4.01 21.23 3.87
C PRO A 147 3.94 22.65 4.44
N HIS A 148 3.00 23.43 3.94
CA HIS A 148 2.67 24.73 4.51
C HIS A 148 2.41 24.57 6.03
N PRO A 149 2.87 25.49 6.91
CA PRO A 149 2.78 25.35 8.37
C PRO A 149 1.39 24.98 8.91
N ALA A 150 0.32 25.41 8.23
CA ALA A 150 -1.07 25.12 8.58
C ALA A 150 -1.54 23.67 8.28
N ALA A 151 -0.80 22.89 7.48
CA ALA A 151 -1.17 21.52 7.09
C ALA A 151 -0.54 20.41 7.96
N ARG A 152 0.26 20.80 8.97
CA ARG A 152 1.09 19.91 9.80
C ARG A 152 0.31 18.91 10.69
N SER A 153 -1.01 19.02 10.76
CA SER A 153 -1.86 18.20 11.63
C SER A 153 -2.35 16.88 11.01
N ARG A 154 -2.10 16.63 9.72
CA ARG A 154 -2.54 15.39 9.06
C ARG A 154 -1.43 14.34 9.02
N PRO A 155 -1.62 13.16 9.65
CA PRO A 155 -0.60 12.10 9.70
C PRO A 155 -0.45 11.31 8.39
N GLU A 156 -1.15 11.68 7.32
CA GLU A 156 -1.25 10.90 6.08
C GLU A 156 -1.07 11.77 4.84
N PRO A 157 -0.55 11.20 3.73
CA PRO A 157 -0.48 11.86 2.44
C PRO A 157 -1.91 12.15 1.96
N SER A 158 -2.33 13.40 2.11
CA SER A 158 -3.40 13.94 1.26
C SER A 158 -2.75 14.45 -0.01
N VAL A 159 -3.06 13.82 -1.15
CA VAL A 159 -2.78 14.43 -2.44
C VAL A 159 -3.46 15.80 -2.43
N PRO A 160 -2.75 16.91 -2.68
CA PRO A 160 -3.41 18.20 -2.86
C PRO A 160 -4.42 18.03 -3.99
N ARG A 161 -5.72 18.17 -3.70
CA ARG A 161 -6.74 18.24 -4.74
C ARG A 161 -6.43 19.46 -5.58
N ARG A 162 -5.73 19.28 -6.70
CA ARG A 162 -5.66 20.32 -7.73
C ARG A 162 -7.07 20.45 -8.28
N VAL A 163 -7.75 21.53 -7.93
CA VAL A 163 -8.98 21.93 -8.60
C VAL A 163 -8.59 22.23 -10.05
N VAL A 164 -8.81 21.26 -10.94
CA VAL A 164 -8.79 21.54 -12.37
C VAL A 164 -10.15 22.14 -12.71
N ARG A 165 -10.24 23.48 -12.63
CA ARG A 165 -11.25 24.25 -13.35
C ARG A 165 -10.61 24.70 -14.65
N GLY A 166 -11.14 24.23 -15.77
CA GLY A 166 -10.69 24.63 -17.11
C GLY A 166 -11.23 23.66 -18.14
N GLY A 167 -12.41 23.98 -18.70
CA GLY A 167 -13.10 23.14 -19.67
C GLY A 167 -12.35 23.02 -20.99
N VAL A 168 -12.57 21.91 -21.68
CA VAL A 168 -12.22 21.74 -23.08
C VAL A 168 -13.53 21.53 -23.85
N ARG A 169 -13.91 22.53 -24.65
CA ARG A 169 -14.86 22.35 -25.75
C ARG A 169 -14.15 21.56 -26.84
N ILE A 170 -14.61 20.34 -27.10
CA ILE A 170 -14.25 19.63 -28.33
C ILE A 170 -15.16 20.17 -29.43
N ARG A 171 -14.61 21.01 -30.32
CA ARG A 171 -15.24 21.23 -31.64
C ARG A 171 -14.89 20.04 -32.52
N ARG A 172 -15.88 19.20 -32.81
CA ARG A 172 -15.80 18.22 -33.91
C ARG A 172 -15.84 18.99 -35.23
N GLY A 173 -14.70 19.08 -35.91
CA GLY A 173 -14.66 19.43 -37.33
C GLY A 173 -15.07 18.20 -38.13
N ALA A 174 -16.14 18.33 -38.90
CA ALA A 174 -16.67 17.31 -39.78
C ALA A 174 -15.77 17.14 -41.03
N LEU A 175 -15.69 15.89 -41.47
CA LEU A 175 -15.18 15.47 -42.78
C LEU A 175 -15.84 16.25 -43.92
N ARG A 176 -15.04 16.65 -44.91
CA ARG A 176 -15.37 16.69 -46.33
C ARG A 176 -14.15 16.23 -47.12
#